data_AF-K1UKM6-F1
#
_entry.id   AF-K1UKM6-F1
#
_cell.length_a   1.000
_cell.length_b   1.000
_cell.length_c   1.000
_cell.angle_alpha   90.00
_cell.angle_beta   90.00
_cell.angle_gamma   90.00
#
_symmetry.space_group_name_H-M   'P 1'
#
loop_
_entity.id
_entity.type
_entity.pdbx_description
1 polymer ?
#
loop_
_entity_poly.entity_id
_entity_poly.type
_entity_poly.pdbx_seq_one_letter_code
_entity_poly.pdbx_strand_id
1 'polypeptide(L)'
;WREDAIKVNGYNEDLLEWGHEDAEFAYRLHFAGVRKKALKMGGIMYHLYHKEASKAQENMHKDVLNQVKKERLVRCTNGIDQYL
;
A
#
# COMPACT_ATOMS: atom_id res chain seq x y z
N TRP A 1 -13.22 3.80 -4.98
CA TRP A 1 -11.76 3.70 -5.14
C TRP A 1 -11.08 5.04 -4.91
N ARG A 2 -11.42 6.13 -5.64
CA ARG A 2 -10.75 7.44 -5.45
C ARG A 2 -10.94 7.99 -4.05
N GLU A 3 -12.19 8.09 -3.60
CA GLU A 3 -12.51 8.54 -2.24
C GLU A 3 -11.90 7.64 -1.17
N ASP A 4 -11.88 6.32 -1.40
CA ASP A 4 -11.24 5.36 -0.50
C ASP A 4 -9.72 5.59 -0.38
N ALA A 5 -9.05 5.89 -1.49
CA ALA A 5 -7.62 6.19 -1.52
C ALA A 5 -7.31 7.52 -0.81
N ILE A 6 -8.08 8.59 -1.09
CA ILE A 6 -7.94 9.89 -0.42
C ILE A 6 -8.19 9.76 1.09
N LYS A 7 -9.18 8.95 1.49
CA LYS A 7 -9.50 8.69 2.90
C LYS A 7 -8.29 8.20 3.71
N VAL A 8 -7.39 7.41 3.10
CA VAL A 8 -6.19 6.87 3.75
C VAL A 8 -4.90 7.63 3.43
N ASN A 9 -4.99 8.77 2.73
CA ASN A 9 -3.86 9.56 2.22
C ASN A 9 -3.04 8.86 1.11
N GLY A 10 -3.65 7.95 0.34
CA GLY A 10 -2.95 7.25 -0.75
C GLY A 10 -1.85 6.31 -0.27
N TYR A 11 -0.82 6.11 -1.10
CA TYR A 11 0.37 5.35 -0.74
C TYR A 11 1.25 6.16 0.22
N ASN A 12 1.97 5.45 1.10
CA ASN A 12 3.01 6.07 1.90
C ASN A 12 4.24 6.33 1.02
N GLU A 13 4.49 7.61 0.71
CA GLU A 13 5.59 8.04 -0.18
C GLU A 13 6.98 7.96 0.47
N ASP A 14 7.06 7.58 1.75
CA ASP A 14 8.32 7.25 2.41
C ASP A 14 8.82 5.83 2.04
N LEU A 15 7.96 4.97 1.46
CA LEU A 15 8.31 3.62 1.03
C LEU A 15 8.87 3.63 -0.40
N LEU A 16 10.20 3.71 -0.50
CA LEU A 16 10.94 3.79 -1.76
C LEU A 16 11.59 2.45 -2.11
N GLU A 17 11.65 2.11 -3.40
CA GLU A 17 12.10 0.80 -3.90
C GLU A 17 11.06 -0.32 -3.68
N TRP A 18 11.47 -1.58 -3.77
CA TRP A 18 10.55 -2.72 -3.75
C TRP A 18 10.20 -3.17 -2.32
N GLY A 19 8.91 -3.36 -2.06
CA GLY A 19 8.43 -4.27 -1.03
C GLY A 19 7.46 -3.62 -0.06
N HIS A 20 6.40 -4.36 0.29
CA HIS A 20 5.43 -4.05 1.35
C HIS A 20 4.52 -2.82 1.16
N GLU A 21 4.74 -1.96 0.17
CA GLU A 21 3.94 -0.75 -0.07
C GLU A 21 2.45 -1.07 -0.36
N ASP A 22 2.19 -2.07 -1.21
CA ASP A 22 0.82 -2.53 -1.49
C ASP A 22 0.13 -3.12 -0.25
N ALA A 23 0.88 -3.85 0.58
CA ALA A 23 0.35 -4.42 1.81
C ALA A 23 0.03 -3.32 2.83
N GLU A 24 0.94 -2.35 2.98
CA GLU A 24 0.79 -1.21 3.88
C GLU A 24 -0.48 -0.41 3.52
N PHE A 25 -0.63 -0.05 2.24
CA PHE A 25 -1.82 0.62 1.72
C PHE A 25 -3.11 -0.21 1.94
N ALA A 26 -3.07 -1.51 1.68
CA ALA A 26 -4.20 -2.40 1.89
C ALA A 26 -4.63 -2.49 3.37
N TYR A 27 -3.68 -2.50 4.31
CA TYR A 27 -3.99 -2.50 5.74
C TYR A 27 -4.62 -1.17 6.19
N ARG A 28 -4.15 -0.03 5.67
CA ARG A 28 -4.78 1.27 5.93
C ARG A 28 -6.23 1.30 5.47
N LEU A 29 -6.50 0.84 4.25
CA LEU A 29 -7.85 0.69 3.71
C LEU A 29 -8.72 -0.22 4.60
N HIS A 30 -8.17 -1.36 5.02
CA HIS A 30 -8.86 -2.28 5.92
C HIS A 30 -9.20 -1.62 7.26
N PHE A 31 -8.27 -0.91 7.89
CA PHE A 31 -8.51 -0.20 9.14
C PHE A 31 -9.43 1.02 8.99
N ALA A 32 -9.48 1.62 7.80
CA ALA A 32 -10.46 2.65 7.42
C ALA A 32 -11.88 2.09 7.21
N GLY A 33 -12.08 0.78 7.33
CA GLY A 33 -13.36 0.11 7.10
C GLY A 33 -13.70 -0.11 5.61
N VAL A 34 -12.74 0.09 4.71
CA VAL A 34 -12.93 -0.18 3.27
C VAL A 34 -12.89 -1.69 3.06
N ARG A 35 -13.93 -2.21 2.39
CA ARG A 35 -14.04 -3.65 2.13
C ARG A 35 -13.33 -4.03 0.83
N LYS A 36 -12.53 -5.09 0.90
CA LYS A 36 -11.90 -5.71 -0.27
C LYS A 36 -12.97 -6.21 -1.24
N LYS A 37 -12.77 -5.95 -2.53
CA LYS A 37 -13.46 -6.63 -3.63
C LYS A 37 -12.47 -7.61 -4.27
N ALA A 38 -12.95 -8.79 -4.68
CA ALA A 38 -12.11 -9.81 -5.31
C ALA A 38 -12.79 -10.34 -6.57
N LEU A 39 -12.01 -10.48 -7.64
CA LEU A 39 -12.43 -11.11 -8.89
C LEU A 39 -11.85 -12.53 -8.94
N LYS A 40 -12.61 -13.52 -8.45
CA LYS A 40 -12.16 -14.92 -8.45
C LYS A 40 -12.43 -15.54 -9.82
N MET A 41 -11.40 -16.08 -10.47
CA MET A 41 -11.49 -16.79 -11.77
C MET A 41 -12.11 -15.95 -12.91
N GLY A 42 -12.08 -14.62 -12.82
CA GLY A 42 -12.71 -13.73 -13.80
C GLY A 42 -11.75 -12.90 -14.66
N GLY A 43 -10.43 -13.06 -14.48
CA GLY A 43 -9.42 -12.30 -15.21
C GLY A 43 -8.17 -13.12 -15.49
N ILE A 44 -7.50 -12.81 -16.60
CA ILE A 44 -6.20 -13.36 -16.99
C ILE A 44 -5.16 -12.25 -16.81
N MET A 45 -4.02 -12.55 -16.19
CA MET A 45 -2.92 -11.62 -15.97
C MET A 45 -1.62 -12.22 -16.50
N TYR A 46 -0.83 -11.41 -17.20
CA TYR A 46 0.51 -11.75 -17.66
C TYR A 46 1.51 -10.78 -17.04
N HIS A 47 2.63 -11.30 -16.56
CA HIS A 47 3.74 -10.47 -16.12
C HIS A 47 4.77 -10.42 -17.25
N LEU A 48 4.92 -9.25 -17.86
CA LEU A 48 5.99 -9.03 -18.82
C LEU A 48 7.32 -8.94 -18.06
N TYR A 49 8.34 -9.61 -18.58
CA TYR A 49 9.65 -9.60 -17.97
C TYR A 49 10.22 -8.18 -17.88
N HIS A 50 10.78 -7.84 -16.73
CA HIS A 50 11.55 -6.63 -16.50
C HIS A 50 12.62 -6.92 -15.43
N LYS A 51 13.61 -6.02 -15.31
CA LYS A 51 14.57 -6.07 -14.22
C LYS A 51 13.86 -5.80 -12.89
N GLU A 52 14.16 -6.59 -11.87
CA GLU A 52 13.64 -6.36 -10.51
C GLU A 52 14.15 -5.02 -9.95
N ALA A 53 13.29 -4.33 -9.21
CA ALA A 53 13.68 -3.17 -8.42
C ALA A 53 14.55 -3.61 -7.22
N SER A 54 15.32 -2.66 -6.67
CA SER A 54 16.13 -2.89 -5.48
C SER A 54 15.26 -3.31 -4.29
N LYS A 55 15.80 -4.18 -3.44
CA LYS A 55 15.17 -4.62 -2.18
C LYS A 55 15.93 -4.06 -0.96
N ALA A 56 16.75 -3.03 -1.14
CA ALA A 56 17.62 -2.52 -0.08
C ALA A 56 16.81 -1.97 1.11
N GLN A 57 15.61 -1.44 0.84
CA GLN A 57 14.70 -0.89 1.87
C GLN A 57 13.66 -1.88 2.42
N GLU A 58 13.66 -3.16 1.99
CA GLU A 58 12.59 -4.11 2.33
C GLU A 58 12.38 -4.26 3.85
N ASN A 59 13.46 -4.30 4.64
CA ASN A 59 13.36 -4.39 6.11
C ASN A 59 12.72 -3.15 6.74
N MET A 60 13.07 -1.95 6.25
CA MET A 60 12.48 -0.70 6.72
C MET A 60 10.97 -0.68 6.40
N HIS A 61 10.60 -1.07 5.17
CA HIS A 61 9.19 -1.14 4.77
C HIS A 61 8.40 -2.16 5.61
N LYS A 62 9.04 -3.28 5.95
CA LYS A 62 8.45 -4.30 6.83
C LYS A 62 8.21 -3.75 8.23
N ASP A 63 9.12 -2.95 8.78
CA ASP A 63 8.96 -2.32 10.08
C ASP A 63 7.82 -1.30 10.07
N VAL A 64 7.72 -0.46 9.03
CA VAL A 64 6.58 0.45 8.82
C VAL A 64 5.26 -0.33 8.74
N LEU A 65 5.21 -1.39 7.94
CA LEU A 65 4.03 -2.25 7.83
C LEU A 65 3.65 -2.88 9.18
N ASN A 66 4.63 -3.33 9.97
CA ASN A 66 4.38 -3.88 11.30
C ASN A 66 3.82 -2.83 12.24
N GLN A 67 4.32 -1.59 12.19
CA GLN A 67 3.77 -0.47 12.95
C GLN A 67 2.33 -0.18 12.56
N VAL A 68 2.03 -0.10 11.26
CA VAL A 68 0.65 0.10 10.75
C VAL A 68 -0.28 -0.97 11.29
N LYS A 69 0.12 -2.25 11.29
CA LYS A 69 -0.69 -3.35 11.85
C LYS A 69 -0.87 -3.23 13.36
N LYS A 70 0.21 -2.95 14.09
CA LYS A 70 0.22 -2.89 15.56
C LYS A 70 -0.65 -1.76 16.08
N GLU A 71 -0.51 -0.58 15.48
CA GLU A 71 -1.18 0.65 15.92
C GLU A 71 -2.51 0.89 15.18
N ARG A 72 -2.83 0.03 14.20
CA ARG A 72 -4.02 0.13 13.35
C ARG A 72 -4.11 1.49 12.63
N LEU A 73 -2.98 1.97 12.12
CA LEU A 73 -2.87 3.29 11.51
C LEU A 73 -3.73 3.36 10.24
N VAL A 74 -4.56 4.39 10.14
CA VAL A 74 -5.50 4.58 9.02
C VAL A 74 -4.91 5.46 7.92
N ARG A 75 -3.97 6.37 8.25
CA ARG A 75 -3.40 7.35 7.31
C ARG A 75 -1.89 7.46 7.46
N CYS A 76 -1.16 7.59 6.36
CA CYS A 76 0.26 7.95 6.37
C CYS A 76 0.41 9.47 6.48
N THR A 77 1.59 9.93 6.91
CA THR A 77 1.91 11.36 6.97
C THR A 77 2.26 11.89 5.58
N ASN A 78 3.19 11.19 4.89
CA ASN A 78 3.62 11.53 3.53
C ASN A 78 2.81 10.72 2.51
N GLY A 79 1.94 11.39 1.75
CA GLY A 79 1.01 10.75 0.82
C GLY A 79 0.31 11.76 -0.08
N ILE A 80 -0.77 11.34 -0.75
CA ILE A 80 -1.35 12.07 -1.89
C ILE A 80 -1.93 13.45 -1.55
N ASP A 81 -2.31 13.72 -0.29
CA ASP A 81 -2.92 14.99 0.13
C ASP A 81 -2.05 16.21 -0.17
N GLN A 82 -0.73 16.05 -0.28
CA GLN A 82 0.20 17.12 -0.67
C GLN A 82 0.03 17.61 -2.12
N TYR A 83 -0.71 16.86 -2.94
CA TYR A 83 -0.95 17.16 -4.36
C TYR A 83 -2.43 17.45 -4.68
N LEU A 84 -3.30 17.49 -3.66
CA LEU A 84 -4.75 17.70 -3.83
C LEU A 84 -5.16 19.18 -3.79
#